data_AF-A0A4Q5U731-F1
#
_entry.id   AF-A0A4Q5U731-F1
#
_cell.length_a   1.000
_cell.length_b   1.000
_cell.length_c   1.000
_cell.angle_alpha   90.00
_cell.angle_beta   90.00
_cell.angle_gamma   90.00
#
_symmetry.space_group_name_H-M   'P 1'
#
loop_
_entity.id
_entity.type
_entity.pdbx_description
1 polymer ?
#
loop_
_entity_poly.entity_id
_entity_poly.type
_entity_poly.pdbx_seq_one_letter_code
_entity_poly.pdbx_strand_id
1 'polypeptide(L)'
;MPAPSTMDAFQSEGTNPTAPFSLKLHRGDGMTLLGMNWREPKPPKDLVGFAIEYKEPDGSKFYPLKNRLTFAEQVTSRDANKFSSLLSPFQKFRWVHFPRNAEMKGEFTYRVTPVFMNSAGELNYGEQQTAGIVLQRETYNGQLNVTFTRGFVASQAFVDFYESAGPVSTLLPAKSNEGLTFKPTHPKTKEALAWMGFEARHAILEVLDKAIADTTASVSVVAYDLSEPEVVSRLVKLKKRLRIIIDDSDDHGEEESGESQAEKKLVRSAGRDNVKRQH
;
A
#
# COMPACT_ATOMS: atom_id res chain seq x y z
N MET A 1 -5.89 28.14 -12.87
CA MET A 1 -6.21 26.70 -12.83
C MET A 1 -7.58 26.56 -12.19
N PRO A 2 -8.50 25.75 -12.74
CA PRO A 2 -9.77 25.47 -12.07
C PRO A 2 -9.49 24.83 -10.71
N ALA A 3 -10.32 25.13 -9.71
CA ALA A 3 -10.22 24.47 -8.40
C ALA A 3 -10.35 22.96 -8.60
N PRO A 4 -9.51 22.14 -7.95
CA PRO A 4 -9.64 20.68 -8.04
C PRO A 4 -11.05 20.29 -7.61
N SER A 5 -11.64 19.36 -8.36
CA SER A 5 -12.93 18.79 -7.99
C SER A 5 -12.81 18.15 -6.60
N THR A 6 -13.91 17.99 -5.86
CA THR A 6 -13.88 17.27 -4.56
C THR A 6 -13.33 15.83 -4.68
N MET A 7 -13.31 15.25 -5.89
CA MET A 7 -12.69 13.96 -6.20
C MET A 7 -11.14 14.00 -6.22
N ASP A 8 -10.53 15.17 -6.44
CA ASP A 8 -9.08 15.36 -6.56
C ASP A 8 -8.45 15.88 -5.25
N ALA A 9 -9.22 15.99 -4.17
CA ALA A 9 -8.72 16.47 -2.90
C ALA A 9 -7.81 15.42 -2.25
N PHE A 10 -6.52 15.74 -2.13
CA PHE A 10 -5.55 14.92 -1.39
C PHE A 10 -5.70 15.06 0.13
N GLN A 11 -6.53 16.00 0.58
CA GLN A 11 -6.76 16.27 1.99
C GLN A 11 -8.23 16.58 2.23
N SER A 12 -8.71 16.20 3.42
CA SER A 12 -10.05 16.52 3.88
C SER A 12 -10.01 16.73 5.39
N GLU A 13 -10.93 17.55 5.92
CA GLU A 13 -10.93 17.94 7.34
C GLU A 13 -12.29 17.67 7.97
N GLY A 14 -12.26 17.26 9.24
CA GLY A 14 -13.46 17.15 10.05
C GLY A 14 -13.96 18.53 10.46
N THR A 15 -15.27 18.72 10.41
CA THR A 15 -15.90 20.03 10.58
C THR A 15 -16.57 20.23 11.94
N ASN A 16 -16.52 19.24 12.84
CA ASN A 16 -17.20 19.36 14.13
C ASN A 16 -16.42 20.35 15.04
N PRO A 17 -17.00 21.52 15.40
CA PRO A 17 -16.32 22.47 16.27
C PRO A 17 -16.35 22.04 17.75
N THR A 18 -17.28 21.17 18.15
CA THR A 18 -17.40 20.72 19.56
C THR A 18 -16.40 19.63 19.92
N ALA A 19 -15.86 18.93 18.93
CA ALA A 19 -14.82 17.94 19.15
C ALA A 19 -13.53 18.59 19.65
N PRO A 20 -12.88 18.05 20.71
CA PRO A 20 -11.71 18.65 21.35
C PRO A 20 -10.41 18.55 20.53
N PHE A 21 -10.51 18.02 19.31
CA PHE A 21 -9.42 17.85 18.36
C PHE A 21 -9.90 18.17 16.94
N SER A 22 -8.99 18.56 16.06
CA SER A 22 -9.23 18.60 14.61
C SER A 22 -8.84 17.26 13.99
N LEU A 23 -9.61 16.82 12.99
CA LEU A 23 -9.28 15.67 12.16
C LEU A 23 -8.84 16.14 10.77
N LYS A 24 -7.70 15.65 10.30
CA LYS A 24 -7.24 15.84 8.93
C LYS A 24 -6.93 14.49 8.30
N LEU A 25 -7.52 14.23 7.14
CA LEU A 25 -7.25 13.06 6.32
C LEU A 25 -6.28 13.46 5.21
N HIS A 26 -5.31 12.60 4.93
CA HIS A 26 -4.39 12.73 3.82
C HIS A 26 -4.45 11.47 2.96
N ARG A 27 -4.83 11.63 1.69
CA ARG A 27 -4.89 10.56 0.71
C ARG A 27 -3.48 10.10 0.36
N GLY A 28 -3.28 8.78 0.36
CA GLY A 28 -2.16 8.11 -0.29
C GLY A 28 -2.66 7.17 -1.40
N ASP A 29 -1.75 6.36 -1.93
CA ASP A 29 -2.04 5.27 -2.86
C ASP A 29 -2.90 4.21 -2.15
N GLY A 30 -4.22 4.21 -2.40
CA GLY A 30 -5.17 3.26 -1.80
C GLY A 30 -5.23 3.24 -0.27
N MET A 31 -4.77 4.31 0.39
CA MET A 31 -4.64 4.39 1.84
C MET A 31 -4.92 5.81 2.32
N THR A 32 -5.20 5.97 3.62
CA THR A 32 -5.31 7.32 4.22
C THR A 32 -4.49 7.42 5.49
N LEU A 33 -3.79 8.53 5.63
CA LEU A 33 -3.24 8.97 6.90
C LEU A 33 -4.27 9.86 7.60
N LEU A 34 -4.68 9.45 8.80
CA LEU A 34 -5.48 10.26 9.72
C LEU A 34 -4.54 11.00 10.66
N GLY A 35 -4.70 12.32 10.75
CA GLY A 35 -4.08 13.19 11.74
C GLY A 35 -5.14 13.71 12.71
N MET A 36 -4.96 13.45 13.99
CA MET A 36 -5.78 13.98 15.07
C MET A 36 -4.95 15.00 15.82
N ASN A 37 -5.27 16.29 15.75
CA ASN A 37 -4.55 17.32 16.50
C ASN A 37 -5.44 17.82 17.64
N TRP A 38 -5.01 17.63 18.89
CA TRP A 38 -5.73 18.18 20.04
C TRP A 38 -5.75 19.71 19.97
N ARG A 39 -6.89 20.34 20.25
CA ARG A 39 -7.05 21.80 20.11
C ARG A 39 -6.33 22.57 21.21
N GLU A 40 -6.43 22.07 22.43
CA GLU A 40 -5.70 22.64 23.56
C GLU A 40 -4.22 22.25 23.52
N PRO A 41 -3.32 22.97 24.21
CA PRO A 41 -1.89 22.65 24.21
C PRO A 41 -1.57 21.24 24.71
N LYS A 42 -2.43 20.67 25.58
CA LYS A 42 -2.25 19.33 26.13
C LYS A 42 -3.61 18.61 26.22
N PRO A 43 -3.68 17.32 25.85
CA PRO A 43 -4.81 16.49 26.18
C PRO A 43 -4.92 16.29 27.70
N PRO A 44 -6.12 16.01 28.24
CA PRO A 44 -6.26 15.63 29.63
C PRO A 44 -5.58 14.27 29.89
N LYS A 45 -5.21 14.03 31.16
CA LYS A 45 -4.41 12.86 31.55
C LYS A 45 -5.13 11.53 31.37
N ASP A 46 -6.45 11.56 31.33
CA ASP A 46 -7.33 10.41 31.15
C ASP A 46 -7.58 10.07 29.68
N LEU A 47 -7.07 10.86 28.72
CA LEU A 47 -7.11 10.48 27.30
C LEU A 47 -6.22 9.25 27.05
N VAL A 48 -6.84 8.15 26.63
CA VAL A 48 -6.17 6.88 26.33
C VAL A 48 -6.06 6.57 24.84
N GLY A 49 -6.51 7.48 23.98
CA GLY A 49 -6.29 7.40 22.53
C GLY A 49 -7.55 7.73 21.72
N PHE A 50 -7.62 7.16 20.52
CA PHE A 50 -8.73 7.38 19.60
C PHE A 50 -9.32 6.07 19.09
N ALA A 51 -10.64 5.96 19.15
CA ALA A 51 -11.38 4.98 18.36
C ALA A 51 -11.51 5.49 16.93
N ILE A 52 -11.28 4.62 15.96
CA ILE A 52 -11.36 4.96 14.53
C ILE A 52 -12.27 3.95 13.87
N GLU A 53 -13.29 4.45 13.21
CA GLU A 53 -14.19 3.67 12.37
C GLU A 53 -14.18 4.23 10.96
N TYR A 54 -14.42 3.38 9.97
CA TYR A 54 -14.56 3.79 8.58
C TYR A 54 -15.80 3.16 7.95
N LYS A 55 -16.30 3.81 6.92
CA LYS A 55 -17.41 3.37 6.09
C LYS A 55 -16.96 3.46 4.64
N GLU A 56 -17.15 2.37 3.90
CA GLU A 56 -16.84 2.30 2.48
C GLU A 56 -17.83 3.14 1.66
N PRO A 57 -17.48 3.52 0.42
CA PRO A 57 -18.40 4.19 -0.50
C PRO A 57 -19.71 3.42 -0.63
N ASP A 58 -20.83 4.15 -0.61
CA ASP A 58 -22.21 3.62 -0.64
C ASP A 58 -22.57 2.64 0.48
N GLY A 59 -21.68 2.45 1.46
CA GLY A 59 -21.90 1.63 2.63
C GLY A 59 -22.88 2.27 3.62
N SER A 60 -23.61 1.42 4.34
CA SER A 60 -24.53 1.84 5.42
C SER A 60 -23.96 1.63 6.83
N LYS A 61 -22.82 0.94 6.96
CA LYS A 61 -22.24 0.51 8.24
C LYS A 61 -20.82 1.03 8.44
N PHE A 62 -20.56 1.53 9.65
CA PHE A 62 -19.20 1.80 10.13
C PHE A 62 -18.54 0.54 10.68
N TYR A 63 -17.27 0.36 10.34
CA TYR A 63 -16.43 -0.73 10.79
C TYR A 63 -15.31 -0.18 11.68
N PRO A 64 -15.18 -0.64 12.93
CA PRO A 64 -14.06 -0.24 13.76
C PRO A 64 -12.77 -0.83 13.23
N LEU A 65 -11.74 0.02 13.14
CA LEU A 65 -10.39 -0.43 12.86
C LEU A 65 -9.90 -1.31 14.02
N LYS A 66 -9.09 -2.31 13.69
CA LYS A 66 -8.47 -3.19 14.68
C LYS A 66 -7.10 -2.66 15.08
N ASN A 67 -6.88 -2.59 16.38
CA ASN A 67 -5.57 -2.39 16.99
C ASN A 67 -4.91 -3.77 17.24
N ARG A 68 -3.59 -3.80 17.39
CA ARG A 68 -2.85 -4.99 17.84
C ARG A 68 -2.46 -4.93 19.32
N LEU A 69 -2.56 -3.74 19.90
CA LEU A 69 -2.37 -3.53 21.33
C LEU A 69 -3.73 -3.52 22.02
N THR A 70 -3.77 -4.04 23.23
CA THR A 70 -4.93 -4.00 24.12
C THR A 70 -4.44 -3.66 25.53
N PHE A 71 -5.35 -3.29 26.44
CA PHE A 71 -5.01 -3.06 27.83
C PHE A 71 -4.56 -4.37 28.49
N ALA A 72 -3.62 -4.30 29.44
CA ALA A 72 -2.99 -5.48 30.05
C ALA A 72 -4.01 -6.50 30.59
N GLU A 73 -5.09 -6.01 31.20
CA GLU A 73 -6.18 -6.81 31.77
C GLU A 73 -6.97 -7.59 30.71
N GLN A 74 -6.96 -7.15 29.45
CA GLN A 74 -7.66 -7.80 28.34
C GLN A 74 -6.79 -8.78 27.56
N VAL A 75 -5.49 -8.88 27.87
CA VAL A 75 -4.56 -9.76 27.12
C VAL A 75 -5.03 -11.22 27.16
N THR A 76 -5.46 -11.69 28.34
CA THR A 76 -5.99 -13.05 28.57
C THR A 76 -7.46 -13.22 28.21
N SER A 77 -8.16 -12.13 27.86
CA SER A 77 -9.57 -12.17 27.48
C SER A 77 -9.78 -12.98 26.19
N ARG A 78 -10.85 -13.78 26.18
CA ARG A 78 -11.35 -14.51 25.00
C ARG A 78 -12.31 -13.68 24.14
N ASP A 79 -12.54 -12.42 24.49
CA ASP A 79 -13.39 -11.53 23.70
C ASP A 79 -12.80 -11.33 22.30
N ALA A 80 -13.59 -11.70 21.27
CA ALA A 80 -13.22 -11.53 19.87
C ALA A 80 -13.08 -10.05 19.47
N ASN A 81 -13.70 -9.14 20.22
CA ASN A 81 -13.69 -7.71 19.97
C ASN A 81 -12.59 -6.96 20.71
N LYS A 82 -11.76 -7.62 21.54
CA LYS A 82 -10.73 -6.95 22.36
C LYS A 82 -9.79 -6.05 21.56
N PHE A 83 -9.57 -6.36 20.28
CA PHE A 83 -8.74 -5.58 19.37
C PHE A 83 -9.49 -4.48 18.62
N SER A 84 -10.81 -4.37 18.73
CA SER A 84 -11.56 -3.24 18.18
C SER A 84 -11.03 -1.93 18.76
N SER A 85 -10.82 -0.91 17.94
CA SER A 85 -10.40 0.41 18.44
C SER A 85 -11.42 1.07 19.36
N LEU A 86 -12.66 0.58 19.39
CA LEU A 86 -13.66 0.96 20.39
C LEU A 86 -13.25 0.49 21.79
N LEU A 87 -12.62 -0.68 21.93
CA LEU A 87 -12.18 -1.24 23.23
C LEU A 87 -10.68 -1.07 23.49
N SER A 88 -9.89 -0.96 22.42
CA SER A 88 -8.44 -0.80 22.44
C SER A 88 -8.03 0.38 21.54
N PRO A 89 -8.26 1.63 21.99
CA PRO A 89 -8.04 2.83 21.18
C PRO A 89 -6.58 2.98 20.74
N PHE A 90 -6.38 3.66 19.61
CA PHE A 90 -5.03 3.95 19.12
C PHE A 90 -4.39 5.04 19.98
N GLN A 91 -3.31 4.68 20.69
CA GLN A 91 -2.50 5.58 21.51
C GLN A 91 -1.54 6.43 20.67
N LYS A 92 -2.04 7.01 19.58
CA LYS A 92 -1.28 7.87 18.65
C LYS A 92 -2.19 8.97 18.10
N PHE A 93 -1.61 10.13 17.85
CA PHE A 93 -2.27 11.26 17.17
C PHE A 93 -2.22 11.16 15.64
N ARG A 94 -1.65 10.07 15.11
CA ARG A 94 -1.65 9.76 13.68
C ARG A 94 -1.79 8.27 13.44
N TRP A 95 -2.53 7.90 12.41
CA TRP A 95 -2.74 6.50 12.04
C TRP A 95 -2.89 6.35 10.53
N VAL A 96 -2.33 5.30 9.94
CA VAL A 96 -2.53 4.99 8.52
C VAL A 96 -3.50 3.81 8.41
N HIS A 97 -4.58 3.99 7.67
CA HIS A 97 -5.52 2.93 7.34
C HIS A 97 -5.35 2.49 5.89
N PHE A 98 -5.29 1.16 5.68
CA PHE A 98 -5.31 0.50 4.38
C PHE A 98 -6.65 -0.26 4.25
N PRO A 99 -7.68 0.35 3.64
CA PRO A 99 -8.95 -0.35 3.43
C PRO A 99 -8.77 -1.58 2.55
N ARG A 100 -9.58 -2.60 2.81
CA ARG A 100 -9.52 -3.85 2.03
C ARG A 100 -9.93 -3.63 0.57
N ASN A 101 -10.91 -2.77 0.35
CA ASN A 101 -11.50 -2.49 -0.96
C ASN A 101 -11.16 -1.06 -1.42
N ALA A 102 -9.91 -0.64 -1.28
CA ALA A 102 -9.47 0.73 -1.58
C ALA A 102 -9.70 1.16 -3.04
N GLU A 103 -9.92 0.22 -3.95
CA GLU A 103 -10.26 0.45 -5.36
C GLU A 103 -11.71 0.91 -5.59
N MET A 104 -12.58 0.84 -4.57
CA MET A 104 -13.96 1.32 -4.69
C MET A 104 -13.99 2.80 -5.06
N LYS A 105 -14.83 3.14 -6.05
CA LYS A 105 -15.07 4.52 -6.43
C LYS A 105 -15.96 5.19 -5.38
N GLY A 106 -15.62 6.41 -5.01
CA GLY A 106 -16.39 7.23 -4.10
C GLY A 106 -15.69 7.50 -2.78
N GLU A 107 -16.41 8.12 -1.87
CA GLU A 107 -15.87 8.64 -0.62
C GLU A 107 -15.87 7.58 0.48
N PHE A 108 -14.70 7.36 1.09
CA PHE A 108 -14.59 6.66 2.36
C PHE A 108 -14.82 7.66 3.49
N THR A 109 -15.79 7.38 4.36
CA THR A 109 -16.07 8.23 5.52
C THR A 109 -15.38 7.67 6.75
N TYR A 110 -14.58 8.49 7.43
CA TYR A 110 -13.93 8.16 8.69
C TYR A 110 -14.59 8.88 9.85
N ARG A 111 -14.82 8.14 10.93
CA ARG A 111 -15.31 8.65 12.21
C ARG A 111 -14.24 8.40 13.26
N VAL A 112 -13.82 9.46 13.94
CA VAL A 112 -12.77 9.40 14.96
C VAL A 112 -13.31 9.95 16.27
N THR A 113 -13.17 9.18 17.33
CA THR A 113 -13.74 9.50 18.64
C THR A 113 -12.62 9.45 19.69
N PRO A 114 -12.39 10.52 20.47
CA PRO A 114 -11.41 10.50 21.55
C PRO A 114 -11.95 9.61 22.67
N VAL A 115 -11.08 8.76 23.21
CA VAL A 115 -11.44 7.78 24.24
C VAL A 115 -10.70 8.11 25.52
N PHE A 116 -11.44 8.17 26.61
CA PHE A 116 -10.95 8.47 27.96
C PHE A 116 -11.12 7.25 28.85
N MET A 117 -10.32 7.17 29.91
CA MET A 117 -10.40 6.10 30.90
C MET A 117 -10.44 6.70 32.30
N ASN A 118 -11.48 6.35 33.07
CA ASN A 118 -11.58 6.80 34.46
C ASN A 118 -10.68 5.99 35.40
N SER A 119 -10.63 6.36 36.68
CA SER A 119 -9.80 5.67 37.68
C SER A 119 -10.22 4.21 37.96
N ALA A 120 -11.42 3.81 37.56
CA ALA A 120 -11.91 2.44 37.65
C ALA A 120 -11.58 1.60 36.40
N GLY A 121 -10.89 2.18 35.40
CA GLY A 121 -10.54 1.50 34.15
C GLY A 121 -11.65 1.52 33.09
N GLU A 122 -12.73 2.27 33.30
CA GLU A 122 -13.88 2.29 32.40
C GLU A 122 -13.69 3.31 31.27
N LEU A 123 -13.99 2.88 30.04
CA LEU A 123 -13.86 3.72 28.85
C LEU A 123 -15.06 4.65 28.69
N ASN A 124 -14.78 5.90 28.35
CA ASN A 124 -15.75 6.93 28.01
C ASN A 124 -15.39 7.57 26.67
N TYR A 125 -16.39 7.98 25.89
CA TYR A 125 -16.22 8.46 24.52
C TYR A 125 -16.63 9.93 24.43
N GLY A 126 -15.73 10.78 23.91
CA GLY A 126 -16.02 12.20 23.73
C GLY A 126 -16.64 12.54 22.38
N GLU A 127 -16.74 13.84 22.13
CA GLU A 127 -17.24 14.38 20.86
C GLU A 127 -16.34 13.99 19.68
N GLN A 128 -16.95 13.41 18.65
CA GLN A 128 -16.26 12.82 17.51
C GLN A 128 -16.03 13.82 16.37
N GLN A 129 -15.02 13.54 15.54
CA GLN A 129 -14.87 14.12 14.21
C GLN A 129 -15.35 13.15 13.13
N THR A 130 -15.81 13.68 12.00
CA THR A 130 -16.11 12.89 10.81
C THR A 130 -15.59 13.61 9.58
N ALA A 131 -14.90 12.89 8.70
CA ALA A 131 -14.37 13.43 7.46
C ALA A 131 -14.41 12.36 6.36
N GLY A 132 -14.63 12.80 5.13
CA GLY A 132 -14.68 11.96 3.95
C GLY A 132 -13.46 12.13 3.06
N ILE A 133 -12.96 11.06 2.47
CA ILE A 133 -11.86 11.13 1.48
C ILE A 133 -12.02 10.06 0.40
N VAL A 134 -11.73 10.43 -0.86
CA VAL A 134 -11.69 9.49 -1.98
C VAL A 134 -10.30 8.86 -2.03
N LEU A 135 -10.22 7.53 -2.09
CA LEU A 135 -8.95 6.78 -2.08
C LEU A 135 -8.55 6.25 -3.46
N GLN A 136 -9.01 6.93 -4.51
CA GLN A 136 -8.72 6.55 -5.88
C GLN A 136 -7.21 6.35 -6.08
N ARG A 137 -6.89 5.40 -6.93
CA ARG A 137 -5.51 5.01 -7.24
C ARG A 137 -4.76 6.08 -8.02
N GLU A 138 -5.38 6.59 -9.09
CA GLU A 138 -4.78 7.61 -9.94
C GLU A 138 -4.53 8.93 -9.20
N THR A 139 -3.25 9.31 -9.05
CA THR A 139 -2.83 10.51 -8.31
C THR A 139 -3.47 11.78 -8.87
N TYR A 140 -3.30 12.04 -10.17
CA TYR A 140 -3.95 13.12 -10.89
C TYR A 140 -4.75 12.54 -12.04
N ASN A 141 -6.07 12.59 -11.93
CA ASN A 141 -7.00 11.97 -12.87
C ASN A 141 -6.70 12.37 -14.34
N GLY A 142 -6.43 11.37 -15.18
CA GLY A 142 -6.09 11.52 -16.59
C GLY A 142 -4.72 12.12 -16.90
N GLN A 143 -3.87 12.38 -15.90
CA GLN A 143 -2.60 13.11 -16.10
C GLN A 143 -1.38 12.36 -15.58
N LEU A 144 -1.43 11.86 -14.35
CA LEU A 144 -0.27 11.25 -13.70
C LEU A 144 -0.74 10.28 -12.63
N ASN A 145 -0.10 9.11 -12.60
CA ASN A 145 -0.25 8.19 -11.49
C ASN A 145 1.11 7.90 -10.85
N VAL A 146 1.20 8.12 -9.54
CA VAL A 146 2.38 7.83 -8.72
C VAL A 146 2.06 6.65 -7.83
N THR A 147 2.64 5.50 -8.18
CA THR A 147 2.44 4.24 -7.48
C THR A 147 3.70 3.86 -6.73
N PHE A 148 3.58 3.39 -5.50
CA PHE A 148 4.75 3.09 -4.68
C PHE A 148 4.56 1.79 -3.90
N THR A 149 5.63 0.99 -3.81
CA THR A 149 5.67 -0.18 -2.93
C THR A 149 6.82 -0.06 -1.94
N ARG A 150 6.52 -0.18 -0.64
CA ARG A 150 7.54 -0.37 0.40
C ARG A 150 6.96 -1.10 1.60
N GLY A 151 7.58 -2.23 1.95
CA GLY A 151 7.40 -2.86 3.26
C GLY A 151 6.07 -3.59 3.48
N PHE A 152 5.23 -3.79 2.45
CA PHE A 152 3.99 -4.57 2.61
C PHE A 152 4.25 -6.01 3.06
N VAL A 153 5.33 -6.61 2.54
CA VAL A 153 5.80 -7.95 2.94
C VAL A 153 6.25 -8.02 4.41
N ALA A 154 6.75 -6.90 4.96
CA ALA A 154 7.19 -6.82 6.35
C ALA A 154 6.03 -6.60 7.34
N SER A 155 4.80 -6.48 6.85
CA SER A 155 3.63 -6.39 7.72
C SER A 155 3.34 -7.74 8.35
N GLN A 156 3.07 -7.78 9.66
CA GLN A 156 2.62 -9.04 10.27
C GLN A 156 1.28 -9.50 9.64
N ALA A 157 0.50 -8.58 9.04
CA ALA A 157 -0.73 -8.94 8.32
C ALA A 157 -0.44 -9.84 7.11
N PHE A 158 0.65 -9.60 6.39
CA PHE A 158 1.08 -10.47 5.31
C PHE A 158 1.33 -11.90 5.81
N VAL A 159 2.06 -12.04 6.92
CA VAL A 159 2.29 -13.33 7.56
C VAL A 159 0.97 -13.97 7.99
N ASP A 160 0.10 -13.23 8.69
CA ASP A 160 -1.20 -13.71 9.17
C ASP A 160 -2.08 -14.26 8.03
N PHE A 161 -2.05 -13.66 6.83
CA PHE A 161 -2.91 -14.05 5.71
C PHE A 161 -2.36 -15.19 4.84
N TYR A 162 -1.03 -15.29 4.71
CA TYR A 162 -0.40 -16.16 3.73
C TYR A 162 0.36 -17.32 4.35
N GLU A 163 1.00 -17.15 5.52
CA GLU A 163 1.79 -18.22 6.17
C GLU A 163 0.92 -19.44 6.53
N SER A 164 -0.34 -19.21 6.92
CA SER A 164 -1.28 -20.30 7.24
C SER A 164 -1.68 -21.12 6.01
N ALA A 165 -1.49 -20.60 4.80
CA ALA A 165 -1.83 -21.26 3.54
C ALA A 165 -0.63 -21.97 2.90
N GLY A 166 0.59 -21.69 3.37
CA GLY A 166 1.84 -22.28 2.90
C GLY A 166 3.04 -21.43 3.31
N PRO A 167 4.27 -21.95 3.19
CA PRO A 167 5.46 -21.18 3.55
C PRO A 167 5.64 -19.98 2.61
N VAL A 168 5.72 -18.77 3.14
CA VAL A 168 5.91 -17.56 2.31
C VAL A 168 7.23 -17.56 1.53
N SER A 169 8.22 -18.36 1.96
CA SER A 169 9.48 -18.59 1.24
C SER A 169 9.30 -19.20 -0.14
N THR A 170 8.12 -19.75 -0.46
CA THR A 170 7.78 -20.32 -1.77
C THR A 170 7.22 -19.28 -2.77
N LEU A 171 7.11 -18.02 -2.37
CA LEU A 171 6.59 -16.92 -3.19
C LEU A 171 7.64 -16.28 -4.10
N LEU A 172 8.90 -16.25 -3.67
CA LEU A 172 10.02 -15.63 -4.37
C LEU A 172 11.22 -16.60 -4.38
N PRO A 173 12.14 -16.48 -5.37
CA PRO A 173 13.37 -17.25 -5.34
C PRO A 173 14.21 -16.88 -4.12
N ALA A 174 14.98 -17.85 -3.62
CA ALA A 174 15.92 -17.61 -2.52
C ALA A 174 17.14 -16.78 -2.98
N LYS A 175 17.46 -16.83 -4.27
CA LYS A 175 18.58 -16.11 -4.90
C LYS A 175 18.08 -15.32 -6.11
N SER A 176 18.59 -14.11 -6.29
CA SER A 176 18.20 -13.23 -7.41
C SER A 176 18.44 -13.86 -8.78
N ASN A 177 19.54 -14.60 -8.95
CA ASN A 177 19.88 -15.28 -10.19
C ASN A 177 18.93 -16.42 -10.60
N GLU A 178 18.05 -16.88 -9.70
CA GLU A 178 17.04 -17.91 -10.02
C GLU A 178 15.72 -17.29 -10.53
N GLY A 179 15.56 -15.95 -10.42
CA GLY A 179 14.29 -15.26 -10.60
C GLY A 179 13.61 -15.46 -11.95
N LEU A 180 14.36 -15.43 -13.06
CA LEU A 180 13.77 -15.52 -14.41
C LEU A 180 13.14 -16.88 -14.73
N THR A 181 13.50 -17.92 -13.98
CA THR A 181 12.97 -19.29 -14.14
C THR A 181 12.14 -19.74 -12.94
N PHE A 182 12.12 -18.95 -11.87
CA PHE A 182 11.42 -19.27 -10.65
C PHE A 182 9.91 -19.38 -10.90
N LYS A 183 9.31 -20.43 -10.35
CA LYS A 183 7.87 -20.65 -10.37
C LYS A 183 7.40 -20.74 -8.93
N PRO A 184 6.67 -19.74 -8.42
CA PRO A 184 6.13 -19.80 -7.07
C PRO A 184 5.24 -21.03 -6.90
N THR A 185 5.37 -21.71 -5.76
CA THR A 185 4.57 -22.90 -5.42
C THR A 185 3.53 -22.63 -4.32
N HIS A 186 3.50 -21.41 -3.78
CA HIS A 186 2.55 -21.02 -2.75
C HIS A 186 1.09 -21.11 -3.27
N PRO A 187 0.14 -21.72 -2.54
CA PRO A 187 -1.25 -21.86 -3.00
C PRO A 187 -1.96 -20.53 -3.27
N LYS A 188 -1.55 -19.46 -2.58
CA LYS A 188 -2.08 -18.10 -2.76
C LYS A 188 -1.14 -17.15 -3.52
N THR A 189 -0.29 -17.67 -4.40
CA THR A 189 0.72 -16.88 -5.14
C THR A 189 0.17 -15.58 -5.72
N LYS A 190 -0.95 -15.65 -6.47
CA LYS A 190 -1.52 -14.48 -7.14
C LYS A 190 -1.91 -13.37 -6.16
N GLU A 191 -2.55 -13.73 -5.05
CA GLU A 191 -2.97 -12.79 -4.02
C GLU A 191 -1.77 -12.19 -3.29
N ALA A 192 -0.80 -13.03 -2.92
CA ALA A 192 0.38 -12.59 -2.19
C ALA A 192 1.29 -11.68 -3.03
N LEU A 193 1.52 -11.99 -4.31
CA LEU A 193 2.29 -11.11 -5.20
C LEU A 193 1.59 -9.77 -5.45
N ALA A 194 0.25 -9.77 -5.56
CA ALA A 194 -0.52 -8.54 -5.63
C ALA A 194 -0.41 -7.71 -4.34
N TRP A 195 -0.40 -8.36 -3.17
CA TRP A 195 -0.17 -7.70 -1.89
C TRP A 195 1.23 -7.09 -1.78
N MET A 196 2.26 -7.85 -2.16
CA MET A 196 3.67 -7.42 -2.06
C MET A 196 3.99 -6.26 -2.99
N GLY A 197 3.49 -6.32 -4.23
CA GLY A 197 3.73 -5.31 -5.24
C GLY A 197 2.78 -4.10 -5.16
N PHE A 198 1.66 -4.26 -4.45
CA PHE A 198 0.55 -3.31 -4.36
C PHE A 198 0.22 -2.70 -5.73
N GLU A 199 -0.08 -1.39 -5.79
CA GLU A 199 -0.37 -0.73 -7.05
C GLU A 199 0.83 -0.66 -7.99
N ALA A 200 2.05 -0.49 -7.47
CA ALA A 200 3.24 -0.32 -8.30
C ALA A 200 3.47 -1.49 -9.27
N ARG A 201 3.34 -2.73 -8.78
CA ARG A 201 3.43 -3.92 -9.65
C ARG A 201 2.34 -3.92 -10.71
N HIS A 202 1.10 -3.58 -10.33
CA HIS A 202 0.00 -3.52 -11.28
C HIS A 202 0.24 -2.48 -12.37
N ALA A 203 0.62 -1.26 -12.00
CA ALA A 203 0.87 -0.17 -12.94
C ALA A 203 2.03 -0.47 -13.91
N ILE A 204 3.13 -1.06 -13.42
CA ILE A 204 4.25 -1.49 -14.30
C ILE A 204 3.77 -2.51 -15.34
N LEU A 205 3.05 -3.55 -14.90
CA LEU A 205 2.58 -4.59 -15.81
C LEU A 205 1.54 -4.04 -16.81
N GLU A 206 0.64 -3.18 -16.36
CA GLU A 206 -0.38 -2.56 -17.20
C GLU A 206 0.25 -1.64 -18.27
N VAL A 207 1.22 -0.80 -17.89
CA VAL A 207 1.92 0.08 -18.84
C VAL A 207 2.67 -0.73 -19.90
N LEU A 208 3.32 -1.83 -19.51
CA LEU A 208 4.00 -2.71 -20.44
C LEU A 208 3.00 -3.43 -21.37
N ASP A 209 1.87 -3.90 -20.85
CA ASP A 209 0.82 -4.53 -21.66
C ASP A 209 0.20 -3.54 -22.66
N LYS A 210 -0.04 -2.28 -22.25
CA LYS A 210 -0.48 -1.19 -23.15
C LYS A 210 0.56 -0.91 -24.24
N ALA A 211 1.84 -0.84 -23.90
CA ALA A 211 2.92 -0.61 -24.88
C ALA A 211 3.14 -1.81 -25.83
N ILE A 212 2.81 -3.02 -25.40
CA ILE A 212 2.80 -4.20 -26.29
C ILE A 212 1.66 -4.09 -27.30
N ALA A 213 0.46 -3.69 -26.86
CA ALA A 213 -0.70 -3.52 -27.71
C ALA A 213 -0.56 -2.33 -28.69
N ASP A 214 0.03 -1.23 -28.23
CA ASP A 214 0.34 -0.07 -29.08
C ASP A 214 1.67 -0.29 -29.82
N THR A 215 1.57 -0.65 -31.10
CA THR A 215 2.74 -0.89 -31.95
C THR A 215 3.55 0.38 -32.27
N THR A 216 3.02 1.56 -31.96
CA THR A 216 3.71 2.85 -32.15
C THR A 216 4.48 3.29 -30.91
N ALA A 217 4.14 2.75 -29.74
CA ALA A 217 4.80 3.10 -28.49
C ALA A 217 6.29 2.70 -28.49
N SER A 218 7.13 3.60 -27.98
CA SER A 218 8.54 3.32 -27.66
C SER A 218 8.72 3.34 -26.15
N VAL A 219 9.45 2.37 -25.60
CA VAL A 219 9.63 2.19 -24.16
C VAL A 219 11.09 2.37 -23.79
N SER A 220 11.36 3.21 -22.80
CA SER A 220 12.70 3.42 -22.26
C SER A 220 12.73 3.05 -20.78
N VAL A 221 13.70 2.24 -20.36
CA VAL A 221 13.76 1.65 -19.01
C VAL A 221 15.14 1.87 -18.41
N VAL A 222 15.18 2.19 -17.11
CA VAL A 222 16.36 2.05 -16.26
C VAL A 222 16.00 1.01 -15.22
N ALA A 223 16.73 -0.10 -15.17
CA ALA A 223 16.37 -1.27 -14.39
C ALA A 223 17.48 -1.62 -13.40
N TYR A 224 17.11 -1.67 -12.13
CA TYR A 224 17.91 -2.17 -11.02
C TYR A 224 17.25 -3.46 -10.51
N ASP A 225 18.04 -4.49 -10.20
CA ASP A 225 17.56 -5.81 -9.73
C ASP A 225 16.56 -6.47 -10.73
N LEU A 226 16.96 -6.56 -12.01
CA LEU A 226 16.10 -7.00 -13.11
C LEU A 226 16.06 -8.52 -13.23
N SER A 227 15.31 -9.16 -12.34
CA SER A 227 15.19 -10.63 -12.28
C SER A 227 13.74 -11.15 -12.29
N GLU A 228 12.73 -10.29 -12.39
CA GLU A 228 11.32 -10.68 -12.34
C GLU A 228 10.79 -11.16 -13.71
N PRO A 229 10.23 -12.39 -13.81
CA PRO A 229 9.93 -13.03 -15.09
C PRO A 229 8.77 -12.40 -15.86
N GLU A 230 7.74 -11.86 -15.19
CA GLU A 230 6.60 -11.21 -15.84
C GLU A 230 6.98 -9.88 -16.48
N VAL A 231 7.87 -9.11 -15.84
CA VAL A 231 8.42 -7.86 -16.37
C VAL A 231 9.32 -8.15 -17.56
N VAL A 232 10.32 -9.03 -17.40
CA VAL A 232 11.29 -9.33 -18.47
C VAL A 232 10.60 -9.94 -19.69
N SER A 233 9.63 -10.84 -19.51
CA SER A 233 8.90 -11.44 -20.63
C SER A 233 8.07 -10.42 -21.44
N ARG A 234 7.57 -9.36 -20.80
CA ARG A 234 6.89 -8.24 -21.48
C ARG A 234 7.89 -7.34 -22.21
N LEU A 235 9.02 -7.02 -21.57
CA LEU A 235 10.08 -6.25 -22.21
C LEU A 235 10.58 -6.92 -23.51
N VAL A 236 10.74 -8.25 -23.51
CA VAL A 236 11.11 -9.02 -24.71
C VAL A 236 10.11 -8.83 -25.87
N LYS A 237 8.80 -8.73 -25.58
CA LYS A 237 7.75 -8.57 -26.60
C LYS A 237 7.81 -7.22 -27.33
N LEU A 238 8.44 -6.21 -26.73
CA LEU A 238 8.59 -4.87 -27.34
C LEU A 238 9.61 -4.86 -28.49
N LYS A 239 10.51 -5.84 -28.56
CA LYS A 239 11.54 -5.96 -29.62
C LYS A 239 12.34 -4.66 -29.77
N LYS A 240 12.54 -4.17 -31.00
CA LYS A 240 13.29 -2.95 -31.32
C LYS A 240 12.70 -1.65 -30.75
N ARG A 241 11.49 -1.68 -30.18
CA ARG A 241 10.84 -0.52 -29.54
C ARG A 241 11.26 -0.33 -28.08
N LEU A 242 12.02 -1.26 -27.51
CA LEU A 242 12.61 -1.14 -26.19
C LEU A 242 14.00 -0.50 -26.30
N ARG A 243 14.30 0.42 -25.38
CA ARG A 243 15.67 0.82 -25.00
C ARG A 243 15.81 0.67 -23.49
N ILE A 244 16.90 0.06 -23.03
CA ILE A 244 17.07 -0.24 -21.61
C ILE A 244 18.52 -0.08 -21.16
N ILE A 245 18.68 0.48 -19.97
CA ILE A 245 19.90 0.43 -19.17
C ILE A 245 19.62 -0.51 -18.00
N ILE A 246 20.46 -1.54 -17.84
CA ILE A 246 20.37 -2.54 -16.78
C ILE A 246 21.58 -2.35 -15.87
N ASP A 247 21.33 -2.33 -14.57
CA ASP A 247 22.39 -2.22 -13.56
C ASP A 247 23.47 -3.31 -13.71
N ASP A 248 24.72 -2.94 -13.45
CA ASP A 248 25.87 -3.85 -13.36
C ASP A 248 26.75 -3.58 -12.14
N SER A 249 26.19 -2.97 -11.10
CA SER A 249 26.90 -2.73 -9.84
C SER A 249 27.10 -4.03 -9.06
N ASP A 250 28.28 -4.20 -8.46
CA ASP A 250 28.60 -5.33 -7.56
C ASP A 250 28.17 -6.70 -8.13
N ASP A 251 27.39 -7.47 -7.35
CA ASP A 251 26.91 -8.80 -7.72
C ASP A 251 25.94 -8.79 -8.92
N HIS A 252 25.35 -7.64 -9.27
CA HIS A 252 24.48 -7.52 -10.46
C HIS A 252 25.29 -7.66 -11.75
N GLY A 253 26.59 -7.33 -11.73
CA GLY A 253 27.49 -7.47 -12.87
C GLY A 253 27.94 -8.91 -13.18
N GLU A 254 27.68 -9.88 -12.29
CA GLU A 254 28.15 -11.25 -12.45
C GLU A 254 27.53 -11.97 -13.68
N GLU A 255 28.26 -12.92 -14.27
CA GLU A 255 27.86 -13.61 -15.51
C GLU A 255 26.51 -14.34 -15.39
N GLU A 256 26.24 -14.87 -14.20
CA GLU A 256 25.05 -15.64 -13.88
C GLU A 256 23.98 -14.81 -13.15
N SER A 257 24.18 -13.50 -12.95
CA SER A 257 23.19 -12.62 -12.31
C SER A 257 21.86 -12.59 -13.07
N GLY A 258 20.79 -12.18 -12.38
CA GLY A 258 19.47 -12.02 -13.00
C GLY A 258 19.50 -11.02 -14.16
N GLU A 259 20.27 -9.95 -13.97
CA GLU A 259 20.51 -8.86 -14.91
C GLU A 259 21.24 -9.36 -16.16
N SER A 260 22.29 -10.15 -15.99
CA SER A 260 23.05 -10.76 -17.09
C SER A 260 22.20 -11.75 -17.89
N GLN A 261 21.34 -12.52 -17.21
CA GLN A 261 20.40 -13.40 -17.90
C GLN A 261 19.30 -12.61 -18.63
N ALA A 262 18.79 -11.52 -18.03
CA ALA A 262 17.78 -10.65 -18.64
C ALA A 262 18.36 -9.93 -19.87
N GLU A 263 19.57 -9.40 -19.77
CA GLU A 263 20.34 -8.81 -20.86
C GLU A 263 20.46 -9.78 -22.04
N LYS A 264 20.87 -11.04 -21.81
CA LYS A 264 20.97 -12.07 -22.86
C LYS A 264 19.64 -12.23 -23.62
N LYS A 265 18.49 -12.22 -22.93
CA LYS A 265 17.15 -12.30 -23.55
C LYS A 265 16.78 -11.01 -24.29
N LEU A 266 17.10 -9.86 -23.73
CA LEU A 266 16.75 -8.55 -24.30
C LEU A 266 17.61 -8.19 -25.50
N VAL A 267 18.90 -8.53 -25.51
CA VAL A 267 19.78 -8.36 -26.70
C VAL A 267 19.26 -9.17 -27.88
N ARG A 268 18.78 -10.41 -27.66
CA ARG A 268 18.20 -11.23 -28.74
C ARG A 268 16.95 -10.63 -29.36
N SER A 269 16.16 -9.86 -28.60
CA SER A 269 14.87 -9.30 -29.06
C SER A 269 14.96 -7.83 -29.49
N ALA A 270 15.61 -6.98 -28.71
CA ALA A 270 15.79 -5.55 -28.96
C ALA A 270 17.08 -5.21 -29.70
N GLY A 271 18.08 -6.10 -29.72
CA GLY A 271 19.41 -5.86 -30.28
C GLY A 271 20.36 -5.17 -29.29
N ARG A 272 21.66 -5.40 -29.48
CA ARG A 272 22.73 -4.88 -28.61
C ARG A 272 22.71 -3.36 -28.46
N ASP A 273 22.44 -2.62 -29.54
CA ASP A 273 22.43 -1.14 -29.51
C ASP A 273 21.36 -0.54 -28.58
N ASN A 274 20.32 -1.32 -28.28
CA ASN A 274 19.21 -0.93 -27.44
C ASN A 274 19.33 -1.41 -25.98
N VAL A 275 20.36 -2.18 -25.64
CA VAL A 275 20.54 -2.79 -24.31
C VAL A 275 21.94 -2.46 -23.79
N LYS A 276 21.99 -1.65 -22.72
CA LYS A 276 23.23 -1.25 -22.07
C LYS A 276 23.31 -1.80 -20.64
N ARG A 277 24.53 -2.04 -20.18
CA ARG A 277 24.88 -2.28 -18.77
C ARG A 277 25.57 -1.04 -18.22
N GLN A 278 25.18 -0.56 -17.04
CA GLN A 278 25.78 0.62 -16.40
C GLN A 278 25.44 0.71 -14.90
N HIS A 279 26.40 1.19 -14.11
CA HIS A 279 26.24 1.76 -12.76
C HIS A 279 26.72 3.21 -12.71
#